data_AF-A0A524INL8-F1
#
_entry.id   AF-A0A524INL8-F1
#
_cell.length_a   1.000
_cell.length_b   1.000
_cell.length_c   1.000
_cell.angle_alpha   90.00
_cell.angle_beta   90.00
_cell.angle_gamma   90.00
#
_symmetry.space_group_name_H-M   'P 1'
#
loop_
_entity.id
_entity.type
_entity.pdbx_description
1 polymer ?
#
loop_
_entity_poly.entity_id
_entity_poly.type
_entity_poly.pdbx_seq_one_letter_code
_entity_poly.pdbx_strand_id
1 'polypeptide(L)'
;MPNCLQNLHASGHTGDDVRAFTVPDPATDNICPGDFLAASTVASCRQVALISDTTWDTNLLTTQKAGKVLFEGVALSEVDTDACADAALCIPYANYVPQSKWRRSYVIVDTDGAAAPTTWVRGQGFTFGKDPDANLLTNNTIQTTSDADAIVFRAVGDSCGDTLALAMVE
;
A
#
# COMPACT_ATOMS: atom_id res chain seq x y z
N MET A 1 13.64 -16.32 -4.44
CA MET A 1 12.18 -16.19 -4.25
C MET A 1 11.92 -15.47 -2.94
N PRO A 2 11.90 -14.14 -2.95
CA PRO A 2 11.16 -13.40 -1.94
C PRO A 2 9.70 -13.85 -1.96
N ASN A 3 9.16 -14.01 -0.76
CA ASN A 3 7.85 -14.58 -0.47
C ASN A 3 6.75 -13.53 -0.67
N CYS A 4 6.44 -13.13 -1.91
CA CYS A 4 5.24 -12.33 -2.13
C CYS A 4 4.00 -13.15 -1.72
N LEU A 5 3.40 -12.77 -0.59
CA LEU A 5 2.17 -13.38 -0.07
C LEU A 5 1.07 -13.30 -1.13
N GLN A 6 0.23 -14.35 -1.21
CA GLN A 6 -0.73 -14.51 -2.29
C GLN A 6 -1.61 -13.27 -2.50
N ASN A 7 -1.50 -12.71 -3.71
CA ASN A 7 -2.29 -11.60 -4.24
C ASN A 7 -3.72 -12.07 -4.55
N LEU A 8 -4.52 -12.31 -3.51
CA LEU A 8 -5.76 -13.07 -3.67
C LEU A 8 -6.81 -12.38 -4.56
N HIS A 9 -6.94 -11.03 -4.55
CA HIS A 9 -7.99 -10.36 -5.34
C HIS A 9 -7.60 -8.92 -5.76
N ALA A 10 -6.81 -8.78 -6.82
CA ALA A 10 -6.64 -7.51 -7.53
C ALA A 10 -7.57 -7.47 -8.76
N SER A 11 -8.30 -6.38 -8.97
CA SER A 11 -9.15 -6.20 -10.14
C SER A 11 -9.24 -4.72 -10.51
N GLY A 12 -9.35 -4.40 -11.79
CA GLY A 12 -9.37 -3.01 -12.24
C GLY A 12 -8.83 -2.88 -13.66
N HIS A 13 -9.08 -1.74 -14.29
CA HIS A 13 -8.52 -1.45 -15.60
C HIS A 13 -7.16 -0.76 -15.39
N THR A 14 -6.09 -1.41 -15.83
CA THR A 14 -4.71 -0.89 -15.83
C THR A 14 -4.49 0.13 -16.97
N GLY A 15 -5.43 1.07 -17.13
CA GLY A 15 -5.43 2.08 -18.20
C GLY A 15 -4.53 3.28 -17.89
N ASP A 16 -5.04 4.49 -18.12
CA ASP A 16 -4.29 5.77 -18.03
C ASP A 16 -3.72 6.09 -16.62
N ASP A 17 -4.12 5.33 -15.59
CA ASP A 17 -3.69 5.49 -14.21
C ASP A 17 -2.39 4.74 -13.87
N VAL A 18 -1.79 4.03 -14.84
CA VAL A 18 -0.51 3.33 -14.62
C VAL A 18 0.65 4.28 -14.83
N ARG A 19 1.51 4.37 -13.80
CA ARG A 19 2.79 5.08 -13.86
C ARG A 19 3.92 4.13 -13.53
N ALA A 20 5.16 4.59 -13.68
CA ALA A 20 6.32 3.80 -13.34
C ALA A 20 7.31 4.58 -12.48
N PHE A 21 7.88 3.92 -11.48
CA PHE A 21 9.06 4.41 -10.75
C PHE A 21 10.31 3.77 -11.29
N THR A 22 11.43 4.48 -11.27
CA THR A 22 12.73 3.84 -11.41
C THR A 22 13.09 3.07 -10.15
N VAL A 23 13.63 1.87 -10.32
CA VAL A 23 14.16 1.05 -9.23
C VAL A 23 15.56 1.53 -8.86
N PRO A 24 15.91 1.69 -7.57
CA PRO A 24 17.29 1.86 -7.14
C PRO A 24 18.21 0.77 -7.71
N ASP A 25 19.44 1.12 -8.04
CA ASP A 25 20.49 0.17 -8.40
C ASP A 25 21.64 0.27 -7.38
N PRO A 26 21.94 -0.80 -6.61
CA PRO A 26 21.21 -2.08 -6.59
C PRO A 26 19.81 -1.91 -5.97
N ALA A 27 18.88 -2.78 -6.35
CA ALA A 27 17.57 -2.82 -5.70
C ALA A 27 17.77 -3.11 -4.21
N THR A 28 17.26 -2.23 -3.34
CA THR A 28 17.47 -2.33 -1.89
C THR A 28 16.43 -3.19 -1.20
N ASP A 29 15.24 -3.31 -1.80
CA ASP A 29 14.07 -3.93 -1.19
C ASP A 29 13.30 -4.78 -2.19
N ASN A 30 12.73 -5.88 -1.72
CA ASN A 30 11.79 -6.68 -2.50
C ASN A 30 10.43 -5.98 -2.52
N ILE A 31 9.89 -5.75 -3.71
CA ILE A 31 8.58 -5.12 -3.90
C ILE A 31 7.65 -6.16 -4.49
N CYS A 32 6.49 -6.33 -3.86
CA CYS A 32 5.46 -7.25 -4.28
C CYS A 32 4.28 -6.52 -4.90
N PRO A 33 3.56 -7.13 -5.87
CA PRO A 33 2.34 -6.53 -6.40
C PRO A 33 1.31 -6.32 -5.29
N GLY A 34 0.82 -5.11 -5.11
CA GLY A 34 -0.06 -4.74 -4.00
C GLY A 34 0.63 -3.95 -2.89
N ASP A 35 1.95 -3.84 -2.90
CA ASP A 35 2.67 -3.04 -1.92
C ASP A 35 2.42 -1.54 -2.12
N PHE A 36 2.30 -0.84 -1.01
CA PHE A 36 2.17 0.60 -0.97
C PHE A 36 3.52 1.26 -1.27
N LEU A 37 3.55 2.02 -2.35
CA LEU A 37 4.74 2.72 -2.82
C LEU A 37 4.72 4.17 -2.38
N ALA A 38 5.86 4.62 -1.90
CA ALA A 38 6.17 6.01 -1.63
C ALA A 38 7.21 6.53 -2.64
N ALA A 39 7.23 7.85 -2.84
CA ALA A 39 8.32 8.48 -3.56
C ALA A 39 9.49 8.79 -2.61
N SER A 40 10.66 8.27 -2.93
CA SER A 40 11.93 8.76 -2.35
C SER A 40 12.67 9.61 -3.37
N THR A 41 13.30 10.69 -2.91
CA THR A 41 14.19 11.50 -3.74
C THR A 41 15.63 11.26 -3.33
N VAL A 42 16.37 10.53 -4.17
CA VAL A 42 17.79 10.25 -3.96
C VAL A 42 18.57 10.90 -5.10
N ALA A 43 19.55 11.75 -4.76
CA ALA A 43 20.39 12.45 -5.74
C ALA A 43 19.61 13.18 -6.86
N SER A 44 18.45 13.75 -6.54
CA SER A 44 17.51 14.41 -7.47
C SER A 44 16.74 13.49 -8.43
N CYS A 45 16.84 12.18 -8.26
CA CYS A 45 16.03 11.18 -8.98
C CYS A 45 14.90 10.67 -8.09
N ARG A 46 13.70 10.53 -8.65
CA ARG A 46 12.53 9.97 -7.96
C ARG A 46 12.59 8.45 -8.05
N GLN A 47 12.95 7.80 -6.95
CA GLN A 47 13.05 6.35 -6.84
C GLN A 47 11.86 5.79 -6.08
N VAL A 48 11.56 4.52 -6.34
CA VAL A 48 10.58 3.79 -5.53
C VAL A 48 11.11 3.61 -4.10
N ALA A 49 10.21 3.75 -3.13
CA ALA A 49 10.40 3.34 -1.74
C ALA A 49 9.11 2.68 -1.24
N LEU A 50 9.21 1.92 -0.15
CA LEU A 50 8.04 1.30 0.48
C LEU A 50 7.45 2.25 1.53
N ILE A 51 6.14 2.20 1.75
CA ILE A 51 5.53 3.04 2.80
C ILE A 51 6.07 2.72 4.19
N SER A 52 6.55 1.49 4.41
CA SER A 52 7.24 1.05 5.63
C SER A 52 8.47 1.89 5.96
N ASP A 53 9.08 2.56 4.97
CA ASP A 53 10.26 3.41 5.16
C ASP A 53 9.89 4.80 5.71
N THR A 54 8.60 5.09 5.85
CA THR A 54 8.11 6.31 6.50
C THR A 54 8.66 6.37 7.92
N THR A 55 9.41 7.44 8.23
CA THR A 55 9.97 7.63 9.56
C THR A 55 8.87 7.63 10.62
N TRP A 56 9.03 6.81 11.64
CA TRP A 56 8.07 6.69 12.73
C TRP A 56 7.98 7.97 13.55
N ASP A 57 6.76 8.47 13.72
CA ASP A 57 6.43 9.53 14.67
C ASP A 57 6.04 8.94 16.03
N THR A 58 6.11 9.74 17.09
CA THR A 58 5.65 9.40 18.44
C THR A 58 4.23 8.81 18.52
N ASN A 59 3.36 9.08 17.54
CA ASN A 59 2.05 8.45 17.45
C ASN A 59 1.73 7.90 16.03
N LEU A 60 0.93 6.82 16.00
CA LEU A 60 0.56 6.12 14.78
C LEU A 60 -0.19 7.02 13.79
N LEU A 61 -1.15 7.82 14.27
CA LEU A 61 -1.99 8.65 13.39
C LEU A 61 -1.17 9.71 12.64
N THR A 62 -0.20 10.35 13.31
CA THR A 62 0.73 11.28 12.66
C THR A 62 1.60 10.55 11.64
N THR A 63 2.09 9.36 11.97
CA THR A 63 2.86 8.52 11.02
C THR A 63 2.04 8.17 9.78
N GLN A 64 0.78 7.78 9.95
CA GLN A 64 -0.16 7.48 8.87
C GLN A 64 -0.42 8.71 7.98
N LYS A 65 -0.61 9.89 8.57
CA LYS A 65 -0.77 11.15 7.83
C LYS A 65 0.49 11.50 7.04
N ALA A 66 1.66 11.36 7.65
CA ALA A 66 2.96 11.58 6.98
C ALA A 66 3.16 10.60 5.81
N GLY A 67 2.85 9.32 6.03
CA GLY A 67 2.89 8.30 4.98
C GLY A 67 1.98 8.66 3.81
N LYS A 68 0.75 9.12 4.07
CA LYS A 68 -0.18 9.49 2.99
C LYS A 68 0.34 10.62 2.12
N VAL A 69 1.06 11.58 2.70
CA VAL A 69 1.68 12.68 1.94
C VAL A 69 2.75 12.14 0.98
N LEU A 70 3.43 11.06 1.33
CA LEU A 70 4.47 10.42 0.51
C LEU A 70 3.92 9.33 -0.43
N PHE A 71 2.67 8.91 -0.24
CA PHE A 71 2.07 7.79 -0.96
C PHE A 71 1.79 8.13 -2.41
N GLU A 72 2.24 7.26 -3.31
CA GLU A 72 2.16 7.46 -4.76
C GLU A 72 1.20 6.49 -5.41
N GLY A 73 1.02 5.32 -4.82
CA GLY A 73 0.16 4.29 -5.37
C GLY A 73 0.60 2.90 -5.00
N VAL A 74 0.12 1.93 -5.77
CA VAL A 74 0.25 0.51 -5.45
C VAL A 74 1.01 -0.22 -6.54
N ALA A 75 2.02 -1.00 -6.17
CA ALA A 75 2.80 -1.81 -7.10
C ALA A 75 1.91 -2.78 -7.90
N LEU A 76 2.14 -2.86 -9.22
CA LEU A 76 1.46 -3.78 -10.13
C LEU A 76 2.33 -4.95 -10.55
N SER A 77 3.63 -4.87 -10.29
CA SER A 77 4.61 -5.93 -10.59
C SER A 77 5.52 -6.16 -9.40
N GLU A 78 6.26 -7.26 -9.49
CA GLU A 78 7.29 -7.63 -8.54
C GLU A 78 8.64 -7.02 -8.93
N VAL A 79 9.47 -6.70 -7.92
CA VAL A 79 10.91 -6.54 -8.05
C VAL A 79 11.58 -7.44 -7.04
N ASP A 80 12.41 -8.34 -7.57
CA ASP A 80 13.23 -9.27 -6.82
C ASP A 80 14.67 -8.73 -6.79
N THR A 81 15.29 -8.79 -5.61
CA THR A 81 16.69 -8.40 -5.38
C THR A 81 17.68 -9.53 -5.69
N ASP A 82 17.21 -10.72 -6.07
CA ASP A 82 18.05 -11.87 -6.45
C ASP A 82 18.91 -11.54 -7.70
N ALA A 83 20.24 -11.59 -7.52
CA ALA A 83 21.29 -11.11 -8.44
C ALA A 83 21.40 -11.81 -9.83
N CYS A 84 20.42 -12.63 -10.22
CA CYS A 84 20.47 -13.46 -11.42
C CYS A 84 19.64 -12.94 -12.61
N ALA A 85 18.96 -11.79 -12.48
CA ALA A 85 18.19 -11.21 -13.57
C ALA A 85 18.56 -9.74 -13.78
N ASP A 86 18.62 -9.32 -15.04
CA ASP A 86 18.57 -7.90 -15.42
C ASP A 86 17.29 -7.31 -14.83
N ALA A 87 17.39 -6.71 -13.64
CA ALA A 87 16.23 -6.19 -12.93
C ALA A 87 15.54 -5.13 -13.78
N ALA A 88 14.21 -5.17 -13.85
CA ALA A 88 13.45 -4.17 -14.57
C ALA A 88 13.81 -2.78 -14.01
N LEU A 89 14.29 -1.88 -14.87
CA LEU A 89 14.66 -0.52 -14.48
C LEU A 89 13.47 0.29 -13.92
N CYS A 90 12.24 -0.23 -14.07
CA CYS A 90 11.02 0.45 -13.71
C CYS A 90 9.98 -0.49 -13.08
N ILE A 91 9.24 0.00 -12.07
CA ILE A 91 8.08 -0.67 -11.45
C ILE A 91 6.80 0.02 -11.86
N PRO A 92 5.91 -0.62 -12.64
CA PRO A 92 4.56 -0.14 -12.83
C PRO A 92 3.76 -0.10 -11.52
N TYR A 93 3.01 0.97 -11.30
CA TYR A 93 2.11 1.13 -10.18
C TYR A 93 0.79 1.76 -10.60
N ALA A 94 -0.29 1.41 -9.90
CA ALA A 94 -1.56 2.10 -9.98
C ALA A 94 -1.46 3.39 -9.19
N ASN A 95 -1.51 4.51 -9.89
CA ASN A 95 -1.31 5.84 -9.34
C ASN A 95 -2.46 6.23 -8.39
N TYR A 96 -2.10 6.89 -7.28
CA TYR A 96 -3.06 7.46 -6.34
C TYR A 96 -3.65 8.76 -6.90
N VAL A 97 -4.73 8.63 -7.66
CA VAL A 97 -5.45 9.78 -8.25
C VAL A 97 -6.96 9.65 -8.13
N PRO A 98 -7.67 10.79 -8.06
CA PRO A 98 -9.11 10.80 -8.24
C PRO A 98 -9.48 10.11 -9.55
N GLN A 99 -10.41 9.15 -9.51
CA GLN A 99 -10.90 8.33 -10.63
C GLN A 99 -10.08 7.09 -10.99
N SER A 100 -9.02 6.77 -10.23
CA SER A 100 -8.37 5.46 -10.38
C SER A 100 -9.40 4.34 -10.29
N LYS A 101 -9.40 3.45 -11.29
CA LYS A 101 -10.27 2.26 -11.32
C LYS A 101 -9.61 1.03 -10.73
N TRP A 102 -8.43 1.21 -10.15
CA TRP A 102 -7.71 0.14 -9.50
C TRP A 102 -8.41 -0.25 -8.20
N ARG A 103 -8.55 -1.57 -7.97
CA ARG A 103 -9.18 -2.10 -6.77
C ARG A 103 -8.42 -3.30 -6.26
N ARG A 104 -8.34 -3.42 -4.94
CA ARG A 104 -7.73 -4.58 -4.31
C ARG A 104 -8.26 -4.84 -2.92
N SER A 105 -8.28 -6.11 -2.55
CA SER A 105 -8.54 -6.53 -1.17
C SER A 105 -7.28 -6.46 -0.30
N TYR A 106 -7.40 -5.82 0.85
CA TYR A 106 -6.35 -5.77 1.87
C TYR A 106 -6.83 -6.28 3.22
N VAL A 107 -5.90 -6.86 3.99
CA VAL A 107 -6.16 -7.34 5.36
C VAL A 107 -6.41 -6.15 6.26
N ILE A 108 -7.43 -6.27 7.11
CA ILE A 108 -7.79 -5.26 8.08
C ILE A 108 -7.10 -5.57 9.41
N VAL A 109 -6.40 -4.59 9.95
CA VAL A 109 -5.73 -4.66 11.25
C VAL A 109 -6.24 -3.57 12.21
N ASP A 110 -5.98 -3.74 13.49
CA ASP A 110 -6.21 -2.72 14.52
C ASP A 110 -5.01 -1.77 14.68
N THR A 111 -5.08 -0.88 15.68
CA THR A 111 -4.03 0.10 15.97
C THR A 111 -2.74 -0.51 16.49
N ASP A 112 -2.78 -1.73 16.98
CA ASP A 112 -1.60 -2.45 17.44
C ASP A 112 -0.97 -3.28 16.32
N GLY A 113 -1.67 -3.47 15.19
CA GLY A 113 -1.22 -4.25 14.03
C GLY A 113 -1.75 -5.68 14.03
N ALA A 114 -2.65 -6.05 14.95
CA ALA A 114 -3.26 -7.37 14.99
C ALA A 114 -4.45 -7.46 14.02
N ALA A 115 -4.73 -8.67 13.51
CA ALA A 115 -5.85 -8.90 12.61
C ALA A 115 -7.18 -8.49 13.26
N ALA A 116 -7.94 -7.62 12.59
CA ALA A 116 -9.16 -7.04 13.12
C ALA A 116 -10.34 -7.19 12.13
N PRO A 117 -10.88 -8.41 11.95
CA PRO A 117 -12.08 -8.62 11.16
C PRO A 117 -13.23 -7.71 11.65
N THR A 118 -13.88 -7.01 10.74
CA THR A 118 -14.90 -6.00 11.08
C THR A 118 -15.98 -5.89 10.01
N THR A 119 -16.99 -5.06 10.25
CA THR A 119 -18.02 -4.68 9.27
C THR A 119 -17.78 -3.26 8.75
N TRP A 120 -18.27 -2.96 7.55
CA TRP A 120 -18.17 -1.61 6.98
C TRP A 120 -19.28 -1.35 5.95
N VAL A 121 -19.45 -0.06 5.64
CA VAL A 121 -20.28 0.41 4.53
C VAL A 121 -19.41 0.97 3.41
N ARG A 122 -19.95 1.03 2.20
CA ARG A 122 -19.33 1.62 1.03
C ARG A 122 -18.89 3.05 1.34
N GLY A 123 -17.68 3.39 0.93
CA GLY A 123 -17.06 4.68 1.21
C GLY A 123 -16.38 4.80 2.57
N GLN A 124 -16.44 3.76 3.43
CA GLN A 124 -15.67 3.69 4.67
C GLN A 124 -14.20 3.98 4.38
N GLY A 125 -13.61 4.87 5.17
CA GLY A 125 -12.22 5.28 5.06
C GLY A 125 -11.27 4.25 5.67
N PHE A 126 -10.16 4.03 4.99
CA PHE A 126 -9.04 3.23 5.46
C PHE A 126 -7.72 3.98 5.31
N THR A 127 -6.80 3.70 6.22
CA THR A 127 -5.41 4.17 6.23
C THR A 127 -4.45 2.98 6.27
N PHE A 128 -3.14 3.23 6.26
CA PHE A 128 -2.12 2.19 6.38
C PHE A 128 -2.16 1.49 7.75
N GLY A 129 -2.03 0.16 7.75
CA GLY A 129 -1.88 -0.62 8.98
C GLY A 129 -0.49 -0.46 9.61
N LYS A 130 -0.41 -0.75 10.92
CA LYS A 130 0.84 -0.79 11.70
C LYS A 130 1.41 -2.21 11.69
N ASP A 131 2.73 -2.34 11.67
CA ASP A 131 3.39 -3.61 11.96
C ASP A 131 3.23 -3.97 13.47
N PRO A 132 2.78 -5.19 13.83
CA PRO A 132 2.57 -5.55 15.23
C PRO A 132 3.86 -5.59 16.06
N ASP A 133 4.98 -5.93 15.43
CA ASP A 133 6.26 -6.18 16.08
C ASP A 133 7.22 -4.98 15.95
N ALA A 134 6.89 -4.00 15.13
CA ALA A 134 7.72 -2.82 14.88
C ALA A 134 6.94 -1.50 14.90
N ASN A 135 7.69 -0.41 15.10
CA ASN A 135 7.20 0.96 14.92
C ASN A 135 7.30 1.36 13.45
N LEU A 136 6.57 0.65 12.59
CA LEU A 136 6.58 0.84 11.13
C LEU A 136 5.15 0.68 10.59
N LEU A 137 4.89 1.30 9.44
CA LEU A 137 3.68 1.02 8.65
C LEU A 137 3.90 -0.25 7.84
N THR A 138 2.83 -1.00 7.60
CA THR A 138 2.87 -2.16 6.69
C THR A 138 2.61 -1.74 5.26
N ASN A 139 3.21 -2.43 4.30
CA ASN A 139 3.05 -2.16 2.87
C ASN A 139 1.76 -2.75 2.28
N ASN A 140 1.03 -3.57 3.02
CA ASN A 140 -0.05 -4.39 2.46
C ASN A 140 -1.20 -4.69 3.44
N THR A 141 -1.33 -3.94 4.54
CA THR A 141 -2.50 -4.02 5.43
C THR A 141 -3.10 -2.64 5.66
N ILE A 142 -4.37 -2.61 6.00
CA ILE A 142 -5.15 -1.38 6.18
C ILE A 142 -5.82 -1.35 7.54
N GLN A 143 -6.04 -0.15 8.06
CA GLN A 143 -6.76 0.10 9.30
C GLN A 143 -7.95 1.02 9.02
N THR A 144 -9.10 0.76 9.66
CA THR A 144 -10.24 1.68 9.56
C THR A 144 -9.87 3.05 10.14
N THR A 145 -10.37 4.12 9.50
CA THR A 145 -10.23 5.47 10.03
C THR A 145 -11.41 6.35 9.63
N SER A 146 -11.75 7.29 10.50
CA SER A 146 -12.71 8.37 10.24
C SER A 146 -12.02 9.72 10.03
N ASP A 147 -10.70 9.80 10.21
CA ASP A 147 -9.92 11.01 10.02
C ASP A 147 -9.69 11.27 8.53
N ALA A 148 -10.33 12.31 8.00
CA ALA A 148 -10.28 12.65 6.57
C ALA A 148 -8.85 12.89 6.05
N ASP A 149 -7.96 13.41 6.90
CA ASP A 149 -6.58 13.66 6.52
C ASP A 149 -5.77 12.36 6.46
N ALA A 150 -6.16 11.32 7.18
CA ALA A 150 -5.50 10.01 7.14
C ALA A 150 -6.11 9.01 6.14
N ILE A 151 -7.30 9.28 5.58
CA ILE A 151 -7.93 8.36 4.60
C ILE A 151 -7.07 8.26 3.34
N VAL A 152 -6.62 7.04 3.03
CA VAL A 152 -5.89 6.68 1.80
C VAL A 152 -6.83 5.98 0.83
N PHE A 153 -7.58 4.99 1.31
CA PHE A 153 -8.48 4.18 0.49
C PHE A 153 -9.93 4.24 0.97
N ARG A 154 -10.86 3.87 0.09
CA ARG A 154 -12.28 3.73 0.44
C ARG A 154 -12.85 2.37 0.06
N ALA A 155 -13.73 1.84 0.90
CA ALA A 155 -14.48 0.62 0.59
C ALA A 155 -15.29 0.77 -0.71
N VAL A 156 -15.12 -0.17 -1.64
CA VAL A 156 -15.87 -0.20 -2.91
C VAL A 156 -17.32 -0.64 -2.69
N GLY A 157 -17.57 -1.46 -1.68
CA GLY A 157 -18.89 -1.98 -1.31
C GLY A 157 -19.01 -2.24 0.18
N ASP A 158 -20.23 -2.53 0.62
CA ASP A 158 -20.55 -2.87 2.01
C ASP A 158 -20.02 -4.26 2.35
N SER A 159 -19.74 -4.53 3.63
CA SER A 159 -19.55 -5.90 4.11
C SER A 159 -20.87 -6.67 4.25
N CYS A 160 -22.01 -6.05 3.90
CA CYS A 160 -23.35 -6.61 4.02
C CYS A 160 -23.74 -7.09 5.44
N GLY A 161 -23.08 -6.55 6.47
CA GLY A 161 -23.27 -6.95 7.86
C GLY A 161 -22.40 -8.12 8.30
N ASP A 162 -21.63 -8.71 7.40
CA ASP A 162 -20.68 -9.78 7.72
C ASP A 162 -19.37 -9.21 8.26
N THR A 163 -18.84 -9.86 9.29
CA THR A 163 -17.50 -9.57 9.84
C THR A 163 -16.46 -10.23 8.95
N LEU A 164 -15.68 -9.42 8.24
CA LEU A 164 -14.73 -9.88 7.23
C LEU A 164 -13.32 -9.38 7.56
N ALA A 165 -12.32 -10.19 7.24
CA ALA A 165 -10.91 -9.88 7.47
C ALA A 165 -10.26 -9.06 6.33
N LEU A 166 -10.93 -8.97 5.19
CA LEU A 166 -10.41 -8.37 3.95
C LEU A 166 -11.42 -7.38 3.38
N ALA A 167 -11.02 -6.13 3.17
CA ALA A 167 -11.85 -5.14 2.49
C ALA A 167 -11.34 -4.87 1.07
N MET A 168 -12.24 -4.93 0.09
CA MET A 168 -11.98 -4.45 -1.27
C MET A 168 -12.05 -2.92 -1.28
N VAL A 169 -10.95 -2.27 -1.66
CA VAL A 169 -10.82 -0.83 -1.64
C VAL A 169 -10.38 -0.27 -3.00
N GLU A 170 -10.62 1.03 -3.19
CA GLU A 170 -10.11 1.87 -4.28
C GLU A 170 -9.44 3.13 -3.74
#